data_AF-A0A653MPK0-F1
#
_entry.id   AF-A0A653MPK0-F1
#
_cell.length_a   1.000
_cell.length_b   1.000
_cell.length_c   1.000
_cell.angle_alpha   90.00
_cell.angle_beta   90.00
_cell.angle_gamma   90.00
#
_symmetry.space_group_name_H-M   'P 1'
#
loop_
_entity.id
_entity.type
_entity.pdbx_description
1 polymer ?
#
loop_
_entity_poly.entity_id
_entity_poly.type
_entity_poly.pdbx_seq_one_letter_code
_entity_poly.pdbx_strand_id
1 'polypeptide(L)'
;MRELRELLKVEAFALLSLLIVAGTMAAYGAIESARHTNSLLEPATSARLLFIYTVAFGFLPVVVFGAPAYVWLLHKKLARWPYVVALGIGPGLAILIFEFSLGIWPIICGLPVALITHLLCRWLGPNNSFKPTPLRGAA
;
A
#
# COMPACT_ATOMS: atom_id res chain seq x y z
N MET A 1 -2.79 19.45 17.31
CA MET A 1 -2.20 20.07 16.09
C MET A 1 -1.05 19.27 15.49
N ARG A 2 -0.06 18.80 16.28
CA ARG A 2 1.04 17.99 15.75
C ARG A 2 0.57 16.66 15.13
N GLU A 3 -0.29 15.93 15.83
CA GLU A 3 -0.85 14.65 15.37
C GLU A 3 -1.60 14.76 14.04
N LEU A 4 -2.44 15.80 13.90
CA LEU A 4 -3.17 16.06 12.66
C LEU A 4 -2.22 16.36 11.49
N ARG A 5 -1.12 17.09 11.73
CA ARG A 5 -0.10 17.34 10.69
C ARG A 5 0.66 16.08 10.31
N GLU A 6 0.92 15.18 11.26
CA GLU A 6 1.56 13.90 10.97
C GLU A 6 0.62 12.99 10.16
N LEU A 7 -0.66 12.92 10.53
CA LEU A 7 -1.68 12.20 9.79
C LEU A 7 -1.80 12.70 8.34
N LEU A 8 -1.97 14.00 8.14
CA LEU A 8 -2.09 14.59 6.79
C LEU A 8 -0.86 14.30 5.91
N LYS A 9 0.35 14.28 6.49
CA LYS A 9 1.57 13.93 5.74
C LYS A 9 1.57 12.46 5.35
N VAL A 10 1.26 11.56 6.28
CA VAL A 10 1.19 10.12 6.00
C VAL A 10 0.11 9.83 4.97
N GLU A 11 -1.05 10.47 5.08
CA GLU A 11 -2.15 10.36 4.13
C GLU A 11 -1.74 10.82 2.73
N ALA A 12 -1.08 11.98 2.62
CA ALA A 12 -0.56 12.46 1.34
C ALA A 12 0.44 11.47 0.70
N PHE A 13 1.35 10.90 1.50
CA PHE A 13 2.29 9.87 1.00
C PHE A 13 1.61 8.56 0.65
N ALA A 14 0.56 8.16 1.38
CA ALA A 14 -0.19 6.95 1.09
C ALA A 14 -1.02 7.10 -0.20
N LEU A 15 -1.63 8.28 -0.42
CA LEU A 15 -2.32 8.61 -1.66
C LEU A 15 -1.35 8.69 -2.84
N LEU A 16 -0.17 9.28 -2.68
CA LEU A 16 0.86 9.27 -3.71
C LEU A 16 1.30 7.84 -4.04
N SER A 17 1.47 6.99 -3.03
CA SER A 17 1.80 5.58 -3.21
C SER A 17 0.72 4.83 -3.97
N LEU A 18 -0.56 5.10 -3.65
CA LEU A 18 -1.71 4.56 -4.38
C LEU A 18 -1.69 4.97 -5.86
N LEU A 19 -1.41 6.24 -6.17
CA LEU A 19 -1.31 6.72 -7.54
C LEU A 19 -0.17 6.06 -8.32
N ILE A 20 0.98 5.84 -7.68
CA ILE A 20 2.11 5.11 -8.29
C ILE A 20 1.67 3.68 -8.63
N VAL A 21 1.04 2.98 -7.68
CA VAL A 21 0.57 1.59 -7.89
C VAL A 21 -0.52 1.55 -8.96
N ALA A 22 -1.48 2.48 -8.95
CA ALA A 22 -2.48 2.59 -10.00
C ALA A 22 -1.84 2.83 -11.38
N GLY A 23 -0.81 3.67 -11.47
CA GLY A 23 -0.03 3.87 -12.69
C GLY A 23 0.66 2.59 -13.17
N THR A 24 1.25 1.80 -12.27
CA THR A 24 1.85 0.52 -12.63
C THR A 24 0.81 -0.51 -13.10
N MET A 25 -0.36 -0.54 -12.47
CA MET A 25 -1.47 -1.41 -12.88
C MET A 25 -2.03 -0.99 -14.23
N ALA A 26 -2.13 0.32 -14.50
CA ALA A 26 -2.53 0.85 -15.79
C ALA A 26 -1.55 0.42 -16.90
N ALA A 27 -0.24 0.55 -16.65
CA ALA A 27 0.80 0.10 -17.58
C ALA A 27 0.72 -1.42 -17.81
N TYR A 28 0.51 -2.21 -16.75
CA TYR A 28 0.32 -3.64 -16.85
C TYR A 28 -0.88 -3.99 -17.75
N GLY A 29 -2.04 -3.37 -17.53
CA GLY A 29 -3.23 -3.61 -18.34
C GLY A 29 -3.06 -3.22 -19.81
N ALA A 30 -2.33 -2.13 -20.08
CA ALA A 30 -2.01 -1.70 -21.44
C ALA A 30 -1.12 -2.74 -22.15
N ILE A 31 -0.07 -3.19 -21.48
CA ILE A 31 0.89 -4.17 -22.02
C ILE A 31 0.18 -5.51 -22.26
N GLU A 32 -0.65 -5.94 -21.32
CA GLU A 32 -1.37 -7.21 -21.41
C GLU A 32 -2.37 -7.21 -22.57
N SER A 33 -3.14 -6.12 -22.74
CA SER A 33 -4.04 -5.93 -23.87
C SER A 33 -3.27 -5.89 -25.21
N ALA A 34 -2.15 -5.17 -25.27
CA ALA A 34 -1.34 -5.06 -26.49
C ALA A 34 -0.70 -6.38 -26.92
N ARG A 35 -0.44 -7.31 -25.98
CA ARG A 35 0.14 -8.63 -26.27
C ARG A 35 -0.87 -9.64 -26.78
N HIS A 36 -2.15 -9.46 -26.48
CA HIS A 36 -3.20 -10.41 -26.85
C HIS A 36 -3.99 -9.88 -28.04
N THR A 37 -3.78 -10.48 -29.22
CA THR A 37 -4.47 -10.11 -30.47
C THR A 37 -6.00 -10.27 -30.41
N ASN A 38 -6.51 -11.07 -29.47
CA ASN A 38 -7.94 -11.27 -29.23
C ASN A 38 -8.48 -10.47 -28.02
N SER A 39 -7.77 -9.43 -27.57
CA SER A 39 -8.23 -8.64 -26.43
C SER A 39 -9.52 -7.89 -26.79
N LEU A 40 -10.55 -8.03 -25.94
CA LEU A 40 -11.83 -7.33 -26.09
C LEU A 40 -11.71 -5.81 -25.86
N LEU A 41 -10.61 -5.37 -25.25
CA LEU A 41 -10.39 -3.99 -24.85
C LEU A 41 -9.12 -3.45 -25.49
N GLU A 42 -9.20 -2.25 -26.04
CA GLU A 42 -8.02 -1.51 -26.50
C GLU A 42 -7.04 -1.23 -25.33
N PRO A 43 -5.73 -1.15 -25.59
CA PRO A 43 -4.72 -0.93 -24.55
C PRO A 43 -5.00 0.31 -23.69
N ALA A 44 -5.45 1.40 -24.30
CA ALA A 44 -5.79 2.64 -23.58
C ALA A 44 -6.99 2.46 -22.65
N THR A 45 -8.02 1.73 -23.09
CA THR A 45 -9.22 1.44 -22.30
C THR A 45 -8.89 0.51 -21.14
N SER A 46 -8.09 -0.54 -21.38
CA SER A 46 -7.59 -1.44 -20.33
C SER A 46 -6.79 -0.68 -19.26
N ALA A 47 -5.86 0.19 -19.68
CA ALA A 47 -5.07 1.03 -18.77
C ALA A 47 -5.97 1.92 -17.90
N ARG A 48 -6.94 2.59 -18.53
CA ARG A 48 -7.87 3.49 -17.85
C ARG A 48 -8.75 2.74 -16.84
N LEU A 49 -9.25 1.57 -17.21
CA LEU A 49 -10.07 0.73 -16.33
C LEU A 49 -9.27 0.29 -15.10
N LEU A 50 -8.07 -0.25 -15.28
CA LEU A 50 -7.24 -0.66 -14.14
C LEU A 50 -6.83 0.53 -13.27
N PHE A 51 -6.48 1.67 -13.86
CA PHE A 51 -6.17 2.88 -13.10
C PHE A 51 -7.35 3.32 -12.22
N ILE A 52 -8.53 3.52 -12.85
CA ILE A 52 -9.73 3.99 -12.15
C ILE A 52 -10.15 2.98 -11.09
N TYR A 53 -10.11 1.68 -11.42
CA TYR A 53 -10.45 0.62 -10.48
C TYR A 53 -9.52 0.62 -9.27
N THR A 54 -8.20 0.64 -9.47
CA THR A 54 -7.23 0.67 -8.37
C THR A 54 -7.39 1.93 -7.50
N VAL A 55 -7.60 3.11 -8.11
CA VAL A 55 -7.82 4.35 -7.35
C VAL A 55 -9.13 4.31 -6.58
N ALA A 56 -10.25 3.97 -7.23
CA ALA A 56 -11.57 4.00 -6.62
C ALA A 56 -11.69 3.03 -5.45
N PHE A 57 -11.22 1.79 -5.62
CA PHE A 57 -11.26 0.77 -4.57
C PHE A 57 -10.14 0.94 -3.54
N GLY A 58 -9.00 1.54 -3.90
CA GLY A 58 -7.88 1.75 -2.99
C GLY A 58 -8.02 3.01 -2.13
N PHE A 59 -8.69 4.06 -2.61
CA PHE A 59 -8.76 5.36 -1.94
C PHE A 59 -9.35 5.26 -0.53
N LEU A 60 -10.54 4.66 -0.41
CA LEU A 60 -11.26 4.60 0.86
C LEU A 60 -10.52 3.74 1.90
N PRO A 61 -10.02 2.53 1.58
CA PRO A 61 -9.18 1.77 2.50
C PRO A 61 -7.91 2.50 2.92
N VAL A 62 -7.24 3.19 2.00
CA VAL A 62 -5.99 3.92 2.30
C VAL A 62 -6.25 5.09 3.25
N VAL A 63 -7.28 5.89 3.01
CA VAL A 63 -7.59 7.07 3.82
C VAL A 63 -8.17 6.69 5.18
N VAL A 64 -9.13 5.76 5.21
CA VAL A 64 -9.88 5.44 6.43
C VAL A 64 -9.11 4.49 7.34
N PHE A 65 -8.37 3.53 6.78
CA PHE A 65 -7.69 2.49 7.57
C PHE A 65 -6.17 2.54 7.44
N GLY A 66 -5.64 2.63 6.22
CA GLY A 66 -4.22 2.54 5.94
C GLY A 66 -3.39 3.61 6.63
N ALA A 67 -3.67 4.89 6.34
CA ALA A 67 -2.94 6.01 6.91
C ALA A 67 -3.11 6.13 8.43
N PRO A 68 -4.32 6.04 9.02
CA PRO A 68 -4.49 6.06 10.47
C PRO A 68 -3.78 4.90 11.17
N ALA A 69 -3.85 3.67 10.63
CA ALA A 69 -3.16 2.52 11.20
C ALA A 69 -1.64 2.67 11.14
N TYR A 70 -1.11 3.24 10.05
CA TYR A 70 0.32 3.50 9.94
C TYR A 70 0.80 4.58 10.93
N VAL A 71 0.05 5.65 11.11
CA VAL A 71 0.33 6.66 12.16
C VAL A 71 0.32 6.04 13.55
N TRP A 72 -0.66 5.19 13.83
CA TRP A 72 -0.72 4.46 15.10
C TRP A 72 0.52 3.57 15.31
N LEU A 73 1.00 2.87 14.27
CA LEU A 73 2.25 2.11 14.31
C LEU A 73 3.47 3.01 14.56
N LEU A 74 3.51 4.20 13.97
CA LEU A 74 4.57 5.18 14.20
C LEU A 74 4.62 5.62 15.68
N HIS A 75 3.47 5.95 16.26
CA HIS A 75 3.38 6.37 17.67
C HIS A 75 3.81 5.27 18.64
N LYS A 76 3.46 4.02 18.34
CA LYS A 76 3.89 2.86 19.13
C LYS A 76 5.34 2.45 18.89
N LYS A 77 6.06 3.12 17.97
CA LYS A 77 7.41 2.73 17.52
C LYS A 77 7.47 1.32 16.93
N LEU A 78 6.35 0.86 16.37
CA LEU A 78 6.14 -0.44 15.75
C LEU A 78 6.11 -0.39 14.21
N ALA A 79 6.36 0.77 13.60
CA ALA A 79 6.49 0.91 12.14
C ALA A 79 7.76 0.23 11.60
N ARG A 80 7.85 -1.09 11.74
CA ARG A 80 8.89 -1.98 11.19
C ARG A 80 8.29 -2.77 10.03
N TRP A 81 9.15 -3.24 9.13
CA TRP A 81 8.74 -4.00 7.94
C TRP A 81 7.68 -5.08 8.18
N PRO A 82 7.75 -5.95 9.21
CA PRO A 82 6.73 -6.98 9.40
C PRO A 82 5.32 -6.42 9.62
N TYR A 83 5.19 -5.33 10.40
CA TYR A 83 3.90 -4.70 10.67
C TYR A 83 3.37 -3.95 9.45
N VAL A 84 4.26 -3.35 8.65
CA VAL A 84 3.90 -2.67 7.39
C VAL A 84 3.42 -3.67 6.35
N VAL A 85 4.13 -4.80 6.22
CA VAL A 85 3.71 -5.90 5.33
C VAL A 85 2.36 -6.42 5.79
N ALA A 86 2.17 -6.68 7.08
CA ALA A 86 0.90 -7.14 7.64
C ALA A 86 -0.24 -6.12 7.39
N LEU A 87 0.03 -4.82 7.47
CA LEU A 87 -0.94 -3.78 7.16
C LEU A 87 -1.35 -3.81 5.68
N GLY A 88 -0.39 -4.02 4.78
CA GLY A 88 -0.64 -4.07 3.34
C GLY A 88 -1.39 -5.33 2.87
N ILE A 89 -1.05 -6.50 3.41
CA ILE A 89 -1.66 -7.78 2.99
C ILE A 89 -2.86 -8.19 3.84
N GLY A 90 -2.96 -7.71 5.08
CA GLY A 90 -3.93 -8.15 6.07
C GLY A 90 -5.39 -8.11 5.59
N PRO A 91 -5.87 -6.98 5.02
CA PRO A 91 -7.22 -6.91 4.46
C PRO A 91 -7.47 -7.95 3.35
N GLY A 92 -6.48 -8.18 2.48
CA GLY A 92 -6.59 -9.17 1.41
C GLY A 92 -6.58 -10.60 1.92
N LEU A 93 -5.75 -10.92 2.92
CA LEU A 93 -5.76 -12.23 3.60
C LEU A 93 -7.11 -12.51 4.28
N ALA A 94 -7.74 -11.49 4.87
CA ALA A 94 -9.06 -11.65 5.47
C ALA A 94 -10.14 -11.94 4.42
N ILE A 95 -10.09 -11.27 3.26
CA ILE A 95 -11.04 -11.49 2.14
C ILE A 95 -10.81 -12.86 1.48
N LEU A 96 -9.56 -13.31 1.37
CA LEU A 96 -9.20 -14.61 0.77
C LEU A 96 -9.93 -15.79 1.41
N ILE A 97 -10.31 -15.69 2.70
CA ILE A 97 -11.04 -16.74 3.42
C ILE A 97 -12.47 -16.91 2.86
N PHE A 98 -13.04 -15.84 2.30
CA PHE A 98 -14.40 -15.83 1.77
C PHE A 98 -14.42 -16.00 0.25
N GLU A 99 -13.50 -15.32 -0.45
CA GLU A 99 -13.45 -15.34 -1.92
C GLU A 99 -12.02 -15.10 -2.42
N PHE A 100 -11.47 -16.11 -3.11
CA PHE A 100 -10.07 -16.11 -3.54
C PHE A 100 -9.80 -15.01 -4.58
N SER A 101 -10.71 -14.84 -5.54
CA SER A 101 -10.56 -13.84 -6.61
C SER A 101 -10.51 -12.42 -6.06
N LEU A 102 -11.37 -12.12 -5.08
CA LEU A 102 -11.45 -10.81 -4.44
C LEU A 102 -10.29 -10.56 -3.46
N GLY A 103 -9.73 -11.60 -2.85
CA GLY A 103 -8.66 -11.45 -1.86
C GLY A 103 -7.27 -11.23 -2.45
N ILE A 104 -6.98 -11.76 -3.64
CA ILE A 104 -5.68 -11.56 -4.31
C ILE A 104 -5.45 -10.10 -4.68
N TRP A 105 -6.47 -9.43 -5.20
CA TRP A 105 -6.32 -8.07 -5.73
C TRP A 105 -5.86 -7.04 -4.68
N PRO A 106 -6.45 -6.98 -3.47
CA PRO A 106 -5.96 -6.17 -2.36
C PRO A 106 -4.55 -6.53 -1.92
N ILE A 107 -4.11 -7.79 -2.05
CA ILE A 107 -2.73 -8.16 -1.70
C ILE A 107 -1.76 -7.57 -2.71
N ILE A 108 -2.04 -7.76 -4.01
CA ILE A 108 -1.19 -7.25 -5.11
C ILE A 108 -1.08 -5.74 -5.06
N CYS A 109 -2.17 -5.02 -4.77
CA CYS A 109 -2.15 -3.55 -4.71
C CYS A 109 -1.71 -3.03 -3.33
N GLY A 110 -2.21 -3.63 -2.25
CA GLY A 110 -2.04 -3.14 -0.88
C GLY A 110 -0.62 -3.31 -0.36
N LEU A 111 0.06 -4.40 -0.71
CA LEU A 111 1.45 -4.59 -0.31
C LEU A 111 2.36 -3.49 -0.88
N PRO A 112 2.44 -3.25 -2.20
CA PRO A 112 3.26 -2.16 -2.75
C PRO A 112 2.88 -0.79 -2.19
N VAL A 113 1.58 -0.48 -2.02
CA VAL A 113 1.15 0.78 -1.40
C VAL A 113 1.75 0.93 0.00
N ALA A 114 1.65 -0.09 0.85
CA ALA A 114 2.18 -0.05 2.21
C ALA A 114 3.72 0.09 2.22
N LEU A 115 4.43 -0.63 1.35
CA LEU A 115 5.90 -0.57 1.26
C LEU A 115 6.38 0.81 0.78
N ILE A 116 5.78 1.35 -0.29
CA ILE A 116 6.14 2.68 -0.82
C ILE A 116 5.80 3.76 0.22
N THR A 117 4.64 3.67 0.86
CA THR A 117 4.25 4.59 1.94
C THR A 117 5.28 4.55 3.07
N HIS A 118 5.71 3.36 3.48
CA HIS A 118 6.72 3.22 4.53
C HIS A 118 8.08 3.81 4.13
N LEU A 119 8.50 3.61 2.88
CA LEU A 119 9.73 4.19 2.34
C LEU A 119 9.67 5.73 2.32
N LEU A 120 8.57 6.31 1.86
CA LEU A 120 8.36 7.76 1.84
C LEU A 120 8.30 8.35 3.27
N CYS A 121 7.64 7.64 4.19
CA CYS A 121 7.50 8.05 5.58
C CYS A 121 8.73 7.74 6.45
N ARG A 122 9.74 7.04 5.94
CA ARG A 122 10.93 6.64 6.71
C ARG A 122 11.68 7.84 7.30
N TRP A 123 11.57 9.00 6.66
CA TRP A 123 12.16 10.27 7.09
C TRP A 123 11.39 10.96 8.22
N LEU A 124 10.15 10.53 8.50
CA LEU A 124 9.29 11.14 9.52
C LEU A 124 9.44 10.51 10.91
N GLY A 125 10.04 9.32 11.04
CA GLY A 125 10.12 8.57 12.30
C GLY A 125 11.54 8.27 12.78
N PRO A 126 11.74 7.93 14.07
CA PRO A 126 13.03 7.48 14.58
C PRO A 126 13.47 6.21 13.85
N ASN A 127 14.53 6.29 13.06
CA ASN A 127 15.07 5.19 12.26
C ASN A 127 15.62 4.07 13.17
N ASN A 128 14.74 3.15 13.57
CA ASN A 128 15.07 1.97 14.38
C ASN A 128 14.93 0.66 13.58
N SER A 129 14.64 0.72 12.28
CA SER A 129 14.34 -0.44 11.43
C SER A 129 15.49 -1.46 11.31
N PHE A 130 16.71 -1.08 11.67
CA PHE A 130 17.91 -1.90 11.56
C PHE A 130 18.77 -1.88 12.82
N LYS A 131 18.25 -1.41 13.96
CA LYS A 131 19.05 -1.44 15.19
C LYS A 131 19.10 -2.88 15.70
N PRO A 132 20.26 -3.55 15.72
CA PRO A 132 20.39 -4.80 16.47
C PRO A 132 20.02 -4.52 17.92
N THR A 133 19.33 -5.46 18.55
CA THR A 133 19.09 -5.46 19.99
C THR A 133 20.45 -5.23 20.67
N PRO A 134 20.63 -4.17 21.49
CA PRO A 134 21.90 -3.98 22.16
C PRO A 134 22.15 -5.19 23.05
N LEU A 135 23.22 -5.95 22.76
CA LEU A 135 23.70 -7.07 23.57
C LEU A 135 24.18 -6.64 24.98
N ARG A 136 24.08 -5.35 25.32
CA ARG A 136 24.40 -4.84 26.66
C ARG A 136 23.15 -4.87 27.52
N GLY A 137 22.98 -5.97 28.25
CA GLY A 137 21.94 -6.11 29.28
C GLY A 137 21.33 -7.50 29.41
N ALA A 138 21.69 -8.46 28.55
CA ALA A 138 21.43 -9.88 28.80
C ALA A 138 22.54 -10.43 29.69
N ALA A 139 22.48 -10.08 30.98
CA ALA A 139 23.23 -10.70 32.05
C ALA A 139 22.25 -11.00 33.18
#